data_AF-B4MVM8-F1
#
_entry.id   AF-B4MVM8-F1
#
_cell.length_a   1.000
_cell.length_b   1.000
_cell.length_c   1.000
_cell.angle_alpha   90.00
_cell.angle_beta   90.00
_cell.angle_gamma   90.00
#
_symmetry.space_group_name_H-M   'P 1'
#
loop_
_entity.id
_entity.type
_entity.pdbx_description
1 polymer ?
#
loop_
_entity_poly.entity_id
_entity_poly.type
_entity_poly.pdbx_seq_one_letter_code
_entity_poly.pdbx_strand_id
1 'polypeptide(L)'
;MPRGKFVNHKGRSRNFSTPEEMREDLEDESDRFDSGNEEEPQTASTSKPKEKVINKNSDSDDEIDDEQIKTRDAKKGVAALIDIENPNRRTQKVTKNLSRLTMEEVSSSRAPKPELSRRQREQIEHQKAQQRYEKLHAAGKTNEAKADLARLAVIRQQREEAAAKREAAKKANEAAKGTKK
;
A
#
# COMPACT_ATOMS: atom_id res chain seq x y z
N MET A 1 -36.56 -17.53 19.46
CA MET A 1 -36.59 -16.41 18.48
C MET A 1 -35.39 -16.54 17.55
N PRO A 2 -35.56 -16.55 16.22
CA PRO A 2 -34.45 -16.75 15.30
C PRO A 2 -33.61 -15.47 15.24
N ARG A 3 -32.37 -15.51 15.74
CA ARG A 3 -31.40 -14.44 15.55
C ARG A 3 -30.78 -14.62 14.16
N GLY A 4 -31.26 -13.86 13.18
CA GLY A 4 -30.69 -13.84 11.85
C GLY A 4 -29.23 -13.40 11.90
N LYS A 5 -28.34 -14.14 11.22
CA LYS A 5 -26.89 -13.89 11.17
C LYS A 5 -26.49 -12.57 10.49
N PHE A 6 -27.43 -11.88 9.83
CA PHE A 6 -27.15 -10.68 9.05
C PHE A 6 -27.99 -9.50 9.53
N VAL A 7 -27.32 -8.35 9.70
CA VAL A 7 -27.95 -7.08 10.05
C VAL A 7 -28.55 -6.47 8.79
N ASN A 8 -29.86 -6.22 8.81
CA ASN A 8 -30.54 -5.51 7.72
C ASN A 8 -30.22 -4.01 7.80
N HIS A 9 -29.50 -3.51 6.80
CA HIS A 9 -29.11 -2.08 6.72
C HIS A 9 -30.15 -1.21 6.00
N LYS A 10 -31.27 -1.80 5.56
CA LYS A 10 -32.32 -1.09 4.84
C LYS A 10 -33.10 -0.18 5.81
N GLY A 11 -33.10 1.12 5.55
CA GLY A 11 -33.82 2.11 6.35
C GLY A 11 -33.04 2.70 7.53
N ARG A 12 -31.79 2.29 7.74
CA ARG A 12 -30.91 2.92 8.74
C ARG A 12 -30.35 4.24 8.19
N SER A 13 -30.28 5.27 9.02
CA SER A 13 -29.63 6.54 8.65
C SER A 13 -28.19 6.27 8.22
N ARG A 14 -27.76 6.92 7.13
CA ARG A 14 -26.35 6.89 6.72
C ARG A 14 -25.61 7.84 7.63
N ASN A 15 -24.73 7.30 8.46
CA ASN A 15 -23.80 8.10 9.24
C ASN A 15 -22.56 8.30 8.35
N PHE A 16 -22.21 9.56 8.10
CA PHE A 16 -20.95 9.91 7.44
C PHE A 16 -19.93 10.14 8.53
N SER A 17 -18.78 9.45 8.47
CA SER A 17 -17.67 9.73 9.38
C SER A 17 -17.30 11.20 9.28
N THR A 18 -17.16 11.84 10.44
CA THR A 18 -16.69 13.22 10.50
C THR A 18 -15.22 13.28 10.05
N PRO A 19 -14.73 14.43 9.56
CA PRO A 19 -13.32 14.57 9.16
C PRO A 19 -12.34 14.38 10.33
N GLU A 20 -12.81 14.50 11.57
CA GLU A 20 -12.05 14.21 12.78
C GLU A 20 -11.98 12.69 13.02
N GLU A 21 -13.12 11.99 12.98
CA GLU A 21 -13.17 10.52 13.07
C GLU A 21 -12.35 9.84 11.96
N MET A 22 -12.37 10.36 10.72
CA MET A 22 -11.53 9.79 9.65
C MET A 22 -10.03 9.97 9.90
N ARG A 23 -9.61 11.01 10.63
CA ARG A 23 -8.19 11.20 10.98
C ARG A 23 -7.79 10.27 12.09
N GLU A 24 -8.64 10.14 13.11
CA GLU A 24 -8.44 9.20 14.20
C GLU A 24 -8.38 7.76 13.68
N ASP A 25 -9.28 7.36 12.78
CA ASP A 25 -9.24 6.06 12.11
C ASP A 25 -7.91 5.85 11.34
N LEU A 26 -7.41 6.89 10.66
CA LEU A 26 -6.13 6.84 9.93
C LEU A 26 -4.92 6.77 10.87
N GLU A 27 -4.95 7.48 12.00
CA GLU A 27 -3.92 7.49 13.03
C GLU A 27 -3.87 6.11 13.71
N ASP A 28 -5.02 5.55 14.10
CA ASP A 28 -5.14 4.21 14.65
C ASP A 28 -4.67 3.12 13.68
N GLU A 29 -4.98 3.26 12.38
CA GLU A 29 -4.51 2.32 11.36
C GLU A 29 -2.99 2.45 11.14
N SER A 30 -2.44 3.66 11.27
CA SER A 30 -0.99 3.88 11.20
C SER A 30 -0.25 3.33 12.43
N ASP A 31 -0.81 3.45 13.63
CA ASP A 31 -0.25 2.88 14.86
C ASP A 31 -0.36 1.35 14.90
N ARG A 32 -1.38 0.79 14.27
CA ARG A 32 -1.48 -0.67 14.05
C ARG A 32 -0.49 -1.18 13.02
N PHE A 33 -0.17 -0.37 12.02
CA PHE A 33 0.88 -0.67 11.05
C PHE A 33 2.28 -0.57 11.68
N ASP A 34 2.49 0.38 12.61
CA ASP A 34 3.76 0.56 13.32
C ASP A 34 3.98 -0.49 14.43
N SER A 35 2.93 -0.85 15.18
CA SER A 35 3.01 -1.90 16.23
C SER A 35 2.88 -3.33 15.69
N GLY A 36 2.59 -3.49 14.40
CA GLY A 36 2.24 -4.74 13.73
C GLY A 36 3.30 -5.30 12.78
N ASN A 37 4.56 -5.38 13.24
CA ASN A 37 5.67 -6.20 12.70
C ASN A 37 6.28 -5.82 11.33
N GLU A 38 7.60 -5.99 11.26
CA GLU A 38 8.46 -5.92 10.07
C GLU A 38 8.13 -7.00 9.02
N GLU A 39 6.93 -6.99 8.44
CA GLU A 39 6.62 -7.78 7.24
C GLU A 39 5.86 -6.94 6.20
N GLU A 40 6.63 -6.44 5.22
CA GLU A 40 6.27 -6.07 3.83
C GLU A 40 4.77 -5.95 3.46
N PRO A 41 4.28 -4.75 3.04
CA PRO A 41 2.94 -4.60 2.52
C PRO A 41 2.84 -5.03 1.04
N GLN A 42 2.35 -6.25 0.81
CA GLN A 42 1.83 -6.66 -0.49
C GLN A 42 0.33 -6.35 -0.59
N THR A 43 -0.03 -5.62 -1.65
CA THR A 43 -1.36 -5.51 -2.28
C THR A 43 -2.32 -4.40 -1.79
N ALA A 44 -2.05 -3.17 -2.26
CA ALA A 44 -3.11 -2.19 -2.49
C ALA A 44 -3.96 -2.66 -3.70
N SER A 45 -5.10 -3.30 -3.42
CA SER A 45 -6.06 -3.74 -4.43
C SER A 45 -6.97 -2.59 -4.87
N THR A 46 -6.71 -2.09 -6.07
CA THR A 46 -7.61 -1.17 -6.80
C THR A 46 -8.79 -1.98 -7.34
N SER A 47 -10.00 -1.45 -7.16
CA SER A 47 -11.26 -2.06 -7.56
C SER A 47 -11.70 -1.61 -8.96
N LYS A 48 -12.04 -2.58 -9.85
CA LYS A 48 -13.12 -2.60 -10.89
C LYS A 48 -12.85 -3.67 -11.98
N PRO A 49 -13.84 -4.08 -12.81
CA PRO A 49 -14.94 -5.01 -12.52
C PRO A 49 -14.87 -6.30 -13.38
N LYS A 50 -15.75 -7.25 -13.08
CA LYS A 50 -15.84 -8.60 -13.68
C LYS A 50 -16.36 -8.58 -15.13
N GLU A 51 -15.76 -9.43 -15.99
CA GLU A 51 -16.47 -10.06 -17.10
C GLU A 51 -15.98 -11.51 -17.34
N LYS A 52 -16.96 -12.37 -17.63
CA LYS A 52 -16.97 -13.82 -17.90
C LYS A 52 -16.41 -14.04 -19.33
N VAL A 53 -15.67 -15.07 -19.77
CA VAL A 53 -15.77 -16.55 -19.82
C VAL A 53 -14.42 -16.99 -20.43
N ILE A 54 -13.87 -18.19 -20.22
CA ILE A 54 -13.86 -19.33 -21.17
C ILE A 54 -13.03 -20.45 -20.51
N ASN A 55 -13.53 -21.69 -20.61
CA ASN A 55 -12.91 -22.97 -20.27
C ASN A 55 -11.43 -23.09 -20.68
N LYS A 56 -10.64 -23.70 -19.80
CA LYS A 56 -9.58 -24.62 -20.21
C LYS A 56 -9.38 -25.68 -19.13
N ASN A 57 -9.85 -26.88 -19.44
CA ASN A 57 -9.41 -28.11 -18.80
C ASN A 57 -7.89 -28.17 -18.95
N SER A 58 -7.17 -28.16 -17.83
CA SER A 58 -5.80 -28.64 -17.76
C SER A 58 -5.78 -29.65 -16.64
N ASP A 59 -6.05 -30.89 -17.05
CA ASP A 59 -5.68 -32.09 -16.33
C ASP A 59 -4.15 -32.05 -16.17
N SER A 60 -3.69 -31.64 -14.99
CA SER A 60 -2.28 -31.65 -14.62
C SER A 60 -2.19 -32.53 -13.39
N ASP A 61 -1.91 -33.79 -13.66
CA ASP A 61 -1.51 -34.81 -12.70
C ASP A 61 -0.18 -34.37 -12.07
N ASP A 62 -0.26 -33.51 -11.05
CA ASP A 62 0.88 -33.18 -10.19
C ASP A 62 1.05 -34.34 -9.21
N GLU A 63 1.86 -35.32 -9.60
CA GLU A 63 2.48 -36.26 -8.66
C GLU A 63 3.31 -35.45 -7.65
N ILE A 64 2.69 -35.11 -6.53
CA ILE A 64 3.34 -34.43 -5.41
C ILE A 64 4.39 -35.39 -4.85
N ASP A 65 5.64 -35.11 -5.20
CA ASP A 65 6.83 -35.71 -4.60
C ASP A 65 6.82 -35.47 -3.08
N ASP A 66 6.53 -36.52 -2.31
CA ASP A 66 6.48 -36.59 -0.84
C ASP A 66 7.76 -36.05 -0.16
N GLU A 67 8.85 -35.87 -0.90
CA GLU A 67 10.10 -35.31 -0.39
C GLU A 67 10.05 -33.79 -0.19
N GLN A 68 9.24 -33.03 -0.95
CA GLN A 68 9.19 -31.57 -0.79
C GLN A 68 8.50 -31.13 0.50
N ILE A 69 7.53 -31.91 0.98
CA ILE A 69 6.77 -31.60 2.21
C ILE A 69 7.69 -31.69 3.44
N LYS A 70 8.49 -32.77 3.52
CA LYS A 70 9.43 -33.02 4.64
C LYS A 70 10.49 -31.93 4.79
N THR A 71 10.90 -31.28 3.69
CA THR A 71 11.91 -30.20 3.74
C THR A 71 11.37 -28.85 4.19
N ARG A 72 10.06 -28.59 4.05
CA ARG A 72 9.44 -27.35 4.53
C ARG A 72 9.17 -27.42 6.03
N ASP A 73 8.78 -28.59 6.51
CA ASP A 73 8.53 -28.84 7.94
C ASP A 73 9.83 -28.80 8.76
N ALA A 74 10.95 -29.32 8.23
CA ALA A 74 12.25 -29.25 8.87
C ALA A 74 12.88 -27.84 8.91
N LYS A 75 12.29 -26.86 8.20
CA LYS A 75 12.77 -25.46 8.14
C LYS A 75 12.01 -24.52 9.09
N LYS A 76 10.96 -24.97 9.77
CA LYS A 76 10.17 -24.15 10.70
C LYS A 76 10.36 -24.61 12.14
N GLY A 77 10.59 -23.67 13.05
CA GLY A 77 10.68 -23.91 14.49
C GLY A 77 12.03 -24.51 14.95
N VAL A 78 12.02 -25.15 16.12
CA VAL A 78 13.22 -25.67 16.82
C VAL A 78 13.97 -26.74 16.02
N ALA A 79 13.29 -27.42 15.09
CA ALA A 79 13.88 -28.42 14.19
C ALA A 79 14.99 -27.85 13.28
N ALA A 80 15.00 -26.54 13.01
CA ALA A 80 16.06 -25.88 12.25
C ALA A 80 17.35 -25.65 13.06
N LEU A 81 17.28 -25.74 14.41
CA LEU A 81 18.38 -25.47 15.33
C LEU A 81 19.06 -26.75 15.85
N ILE A 82 18.40 -27.90 15.69
CA ILE A 82 18.92 -29.20 16.15
C ILE A 82 19.79 -29.81 15.04
N ASP A 83 21.05 -30.06 15.35
CA ASP A 83 21.98 -30.74 14.45
C ASP A 83 21.66 -32.23 14.34
N ILE A 84 21.36 -32.69 13.12
CA ILE A 84 21.03 -34.10 12.86
C ILE A 84 22.28 -34.83 12.38
N GLU A 85 22.93 -35.58 13.27
CA GLU A 85 24.11 -36.44 13.01
C GLU A 85 23.72 -37.82 12.45
N ASN A 86 22.96 -37.85 11.35
CA ASN A 86 22.65 -39.12 10.68
C ASN A 86 23.64 -39.38 9.52
N PRO A 87 24.52 -40.40 9.61
CA PRO A 87 25.56 -40.66 8.61
C PRO A 87 25.02 -41.05 7.23
N ASN A 88 23.78 -41.53 7.14
CA ASN A 88 23.13 -41.86 5.86
C ASN A 88 22.30 -40.69 5.30
N ARG A 89 22.26 -39.54 5.96
CA ARG A 89 21.47 -38.39 5.52
C ARG A 89 22.19 -37.63 4.40
N ARG A 90 21.63 -37.70 3.20
CA ARG A 90 22.08 -36.87 2.06
C ARG A 90 21.68 -35.41 2.29
N THR A 91 22.62 -34.57 2.70
CA THR A 91 22.40 -33.11 2.82
C THR A 91 22.49 -32.47 1.45
N GLN A 92 21.40 -31.89 0.95
CA GLN A 92 21.46 -31.05 -0.24
C GLN A 92 22.15 -29.73 0.12
N LYS A 93 23.32 -29.46 -0.49
CA LYS A 93 24.05 -28.21 -0.30
C LYS A 93 23.22 -27.08 -0.89
N VAL A 94 22.50 -26.35 -0.04
CA VAL A 94 21.88 -25.07 -0.42
C VAL A 94 23.03 -24.16 -0.88
N THR A 95 23.06 -23.86 -2.17
CA THR A 95 24.00 -22.93 -2.79
C THR A 95 24.05 -21.66 -1.94
N LYS A 96 25.23 -21.30 -1.43
CA LYS A 96 25.41 -20.14 -0.56
C LYS A 96 24.92 -18.90 -1.32
N ASN A 97 23.77 -18.39 -0.90
CA ASN A 97 23.17 -17.19 -1.48
C ASN A 97 24.15 -16.02 -1.39
N LEU A 98 24.09 -15.17 -2.43
CA LEU A 98 24.88 -13.96 -2.66
C LEU A 98 24.84 -12.92 -1.50
N SER A 99 24.09 -13.19 -0.43
CA SER A 99 23.94 -12.35 0.75
C SER A 99 25.16 -12.34 1.69
N ARG A 100 26.16 -13.22 1.49
CA ARG A 100 27.42 -13.21 2.26
C ARG A 100 28.52 -12.34 1.65
N LEU A 101 28.31 -11.72 0.50
CA LEU A 101 29.17 -10.64 0.00
C LEU A 101 28.83 -9.37 0.80
N THR A 102 29.58 -9.12 1.86
CA THR A 102 29.47 -7.91 2.68
C THR A 102 29.82 -6.68 1.82
N MET A 103 29.03 -5.61 1.93
CA MET A 103 29.28 -4.34 1.20
C MET A 103 30.66 -3.72 1.47
N GLU A 104 31.29 -4.14 2.57
CA GLU A 104 32.59 -3.66 3.04
C GLU A 104 33.77 -4.19 2.18
N GLU A 105 33.67 -5.39 1.62
CA GLU A 105 34.70 -5.99 0.76
C GLU A 105 34.71 -5.37 -0.66
N VAL A 106 33.52 -4.95 -1.13
CA VAL A 106 33.32 -4.27 -2.41
C VAL A 106 33.76 -2.79 -2.35
N SER A 107 33.79 -2.20 -1.16
CA SER A 107 34.21 -0.81 -0.94
C SER A 107 35.72 -0.69 -0.66
N SER A 108 36.33 -1.73 -0.10
CA SER A 108 37.76 -1.74 0.29
C SER A 108 38.69 -2.23 -0.82
N SER A 109 38.17 -2.87 -1.86
CA SER A 109 38.95 -3.21 -3.05
C SER A 109 38.96 -2.03 -4.03
N ARG A 110 40.15 -1.49 -4.29
CA ARG A 110 40.45 -0.49 -5.36
C ARG A 110 40.31 -1.12 -6.76
N ALA A 111 39.34 -2.00 -6.97
CA ALA A 111 38.99 -2.52 -8.27
C ALA A 111 38.09 -1.51 -8.99
N PRO A 112 38.22 -1.31 -10.31
CA PRO A 112 37.29 -0.46 -11.05
C PRO A 112 35.87 -1.02 -10.85
N LYS A 113 34.94 -0.16 -10.42
CA LYS A 113 33.53 -0.51 -10.27
C LYS A 113 33.09 -1.21 -11.56
N PRO A 114 32.51 -2.42 -11.50
CA PRO A 114 32.07 -3.12 -12.69
C PRO A 114 31.14 -2.18 -13.46
N GLU A 115 31.53 -1.85 -14.69
CA GLU A 115 30.76 -0.94 -15.52
C GLU A 115 29.38 -1.55 -15.74
N LEU A 116 28.36 -0.94 -15.12
CA LEU A 116 26.98 -1.35 -15.29
C LEU A 116 26.69 -1.48 -16.78
N SER A 117 26.15 -2.64 -17.17
CA SER A 117 25.78 -2.91 -18.55
C SER A 117 24.90 -1.78 -19.07
N ARG A 118 24.99 -1.45 -20.36
CA ARG A 118 24.20 -0.37 -20.99
C ARG A 118 22.72 -0.42 -20.58
N ARG A 119 22.16 -1.64 -20.53
CA ARG A 119 20.79 -1.91 -20.08
C ARG A 119 20.52 -1.52 -18.62
N GLN A 120 21.48 -1.75 -17.74
CA GLN A 120 21.36 -1.39 -16.32
C GLN A 120 21.47 0.12 -16.10
N ARG A 121 22.31 0.81 -16.90
CA ARG A 121 22.41 2.29 -16.85
C ARG A 121 21.09 2.94 -17.25
N GLU A 122 20.49 2.49 -18.35
CA GLU A 122 19.19 2.99 -18.83
C GLU A 122 18.06 2.70 -17.83
N GLN A 123 18.06 1.53 -17.18
CA GLN A 123 17.08 1.20 -16.14
C GLN A 123 17.19 2.11 -14.91
N ILE A 124 18.41 2.39 -14.45
CA ILE A 124 18.64 3.30 -13.31
C ILE A 124 18.23 4.72 -13.67
N GLU A 125 18.51 5.18 -14.88
CA GLU A 125 18.11 6.51 -15.35
C GLU A 125 16.59 6.63 -15.45
N HIS A 126 15.92 5.60 -15.98
CA HIS A 126 14.46 5.54 -16.03
C HIS A 126 13.84 5.63 -14.63
N GLN A 127 14.36 4.85 -13.67
CA GLN A 127 13.90 4.91 -12.28
C GLN A 127 14.12 6.30 -11.67
N LYS A 128 15.29 6.91 -11.89
CA LYS A 128 15.57 8.28 -11.41
C LYS A 128 14.65 9.32 -12.04
N ALA A 129 14.32 9.18 -13.33
CA ALA A 129 13.40 10.06 -14.02
C ALA A 129 11.98 9.94 -13.46
N GLN A 130 11.50 8.71 -13.20
CA GLN A 130 10.22 8.45 -12.56
C GLN A 130 10.16 9.08 -11.16
N GLN A 131 11.15 8.81 -10.31
CA GLN A 131 11.24 9.41 -8.97
C GLN A 131 11.26 10.93 -9.01
N ARG A 132 11.96 11.53 -9.98
CA ARG A 132 11.98 12.98 -10.16
C ARG A 132 10.60 13.50 -10.58
N TYR A 133 9.91 12.80 -11.48
CA TYR A 133 8.56 13.15 -11.90
C TYR A 133 7.60 13.10 -10.72
N GLU A 134 7.59 12.01 -9.96
CA GLU A 134 6.77 11.82 -8.76
C GLU A 134 7.05 12.91 -7.73
N LYS A 135 8.33 13.22 -7.47
CA LYS A 135 8.72 14.31 -6.56
C LYS A 135 8.21 15.67 -7.03
N LEU A 136 8.28 15.96 -8.34
CA LEU A 136 7.75 17.20 -8.89
C LEU A 136 6.22 17.24 -8.88
N HIS A 137 5.56 16.11 -9.08
CA HIS A 137 4.12 15.98 -9.04
C HIS A 137 3.60 16.17 -7.61
N ALA A 138 4.21 15.51 -6.63
CA ALA A 138 3.94 15.69 -5.21
C ALA A 138 4.20 17.14 -4.76
N ALA A 139 5.23 17.80 -5.30
CA ALA A 139 5.49 19.22 -5.07
C ALA A 139 4.51 20.17 -5.79
N GLY A 140 3.54 19.67 -6.56
CA GLY A 140 2.58 20.48 -7.29
C GLY A 140 3.17 21.25 -8.48
N LYS A 141 4.34 20.85 -8.98
CA LYS A 141 5.07 21.58 -10.03
C LYS A 141 4.75 21.08 -11.45
N THR A 142 4.27 19.84 -11.59
CA THR A 142 3.80 19.30 -12.88
C THR A 142 2.52 20.00 -13.33
N ASN A 143 2.27 20.05 -14.64
CA ASN A 143 1.08 20.70 -15.18
C ASN A 143 -0.22 20.04 -14.67
N GLU A 144 -0.21 18.72 -14.51
CA GLU A 144 -1.31 17.95 -13.95
C GLU A 144 -1.63 18.38 -12.51
N ALA A 145 -0.62 18.34 -11.63
CA ALA A 145 -0.81 18.70 -10.23
C ALA A 145 -1.22 20.17 -10.07
N LYS A 146 -0.67 21.09 -10.90
CA LYS A 146 -1.11 22.49 -10.93
C LYS A 146 -2.58 22.63 -11.33
N ALA A 147 -3.03 21.89 -12.33
CA ALA A 147 -4.43 21.92 -12.76
C ALA A 147 -5.36 21.40 -11.65
N ASP A 148 -4.98 20.34 -10.95
CA ASP A 148 -5.76 19.80 -9.84
C ASP A 148 -5.79 20.74 -8.64
N LEU A 149 -4.67 21.38 -8.30
CA LEU A 149 -4.64 22.42 -7.28
C LEU A 149 -5.53 23.62 -7.65
N ALA A 150 -5.51 24.05 -8.92
CA ALA A 150 -6.37 25.12 -9.41
C ALA A 150 -7.86 24.75 -9.32
N ARG A 151 -8.22 23.51 -9.69
CA ARG A 151 -9.60 22.99 -9.52
C ARG A 151 -10.03 23.01 -8.06
N LEU A 152 -9.17 22.56 -7.15
CA LEU A 152 -9.45 22.60 -5.72
C LEU A 152 -9.58 24.03 -5.19
N ALA A 153 -8.77 24.97 -5.69
CA ALA A 153 -8.86 26.39 -5.31
C ALA A 153 -10.20 27.01 -5.70
N VAL A 154 -10.71 26.73 -6.91
CA VAL A 154 -12.04 27.20 -7.34
C VAL A 154 -13.14 26.66 -6.43
N ILE A 155 -13.07 25.38 -6.04
CA ILE A 155 -14.06 24.79 -5.12
C ILE A 155 -13.99 25.44 -3.73
N ARG A 156 -12.78 25.71 -3.22
CA ARG A 156 -12.61 26.43 -1.95
C ARG A 156 -13.22 27.82 -2.01
N GLN A 157 -12.93 28.59 -3.06
CA GLN A 157 -13.53 29.93 -3.28
C GLN A 157 -15.05 29.88 -3.32
N GLN A 158 -15.64 28.94 -4.08
CA GLN A 158 -17.10 28.80 -4.14
C GLN A 158 -17.72 28.45 -2.78
N ARG A 159 -17.04 27.63 -1.97
CA ARG A 159 -17.49 27.28 -0.62
C ARG A 159 -17.41 28.48 0.34
N GLU A 160 -16.31 29.21 0.29
CA GLU A 160 -16.10 30.42 1.10
C GLU A 160 -17.12 31.51 0.73
N GLU A 161 -17.34 31.76 -0.56
CA GLU A 161 -18.37 32.69 -1.03
C GLU A 161 -19.79 32.27 -0.60
N ALA A 162 -20.11 30.98 -0.70
CA ALA A 162 -21.40 30.47 -0.25
C ALA A 162 -21.58 30.58 1.27
N ALA A 163 -20.52 30.34 2.05
CA ALA A 163 -20.53 30.54 3.50
C ALA A 163 -20.72 32.02 3.86
N ALA A 164 -19.95 32.92 3.23
CA ALA A 164 -20.07 34.35 3.41
C ALA A 164 -21.46 34.88 3.03
N LYS A 165 -22.04 34.41 1.91
CA LYS A 165 -23.42 34.74 1.51
C LYS A 165 -24.45 34.26 2.54
N ARG A 166 -24.28 33.06 3.11
CA ARG A 166 -25.15 32.55 4.16
C ARG A 166 -25.03 33.36 5.46
N GLU A 167 -23.83 33.73 5.86
CA GLU A 167 -23.60 34.56 7.06
C GLU A 167 -24.16 35.97 6.90
N ALA A 168 -23.97 36.61 5.74
CA ALA A 168 -24.56 37.91 5.44
C ALA A 168 -26.10 37.86 5.47
N ALA A 169 -26.70 36.82 4.87
CA ALA A 169 -28.15 36.63 4.90
C ALA A 169 -28.67 36.38 6.33
N LYS A 170 -27.94 35.62 7.16
CA LYS A 170 -28.29 35.42 8.58
C LYS A 170 -28.26 36.75 9.35
N LYS A 171 -27.18 37.53 9.23
CA LYS A 171 -27.04 38.84 9.89
C LYS A 171 -28.14 39.83 9.44
N ALA A 172 -28.46 39.87 8.15
CA ALA A 172 -29.55 40.72 7.64
C ALA A 172 -30.92 40.31 8.20
N ASN A 173 -31.19 38.99 8.27
CA ASN A 173 -32.43 38.47 8.86
C ASN A 173 -32.52 38.74 10.38
N GLU A 174 -31.41 38.67 11.11
CA GLU A 174 -31.36 39.00 12.54
C GLU A 174 -31.59 40.48 12.78
N ALA A 175 -30.95 41.36 12.00
CA ALA A 175 -31.18 42.80 12.07
C ALA A 175 -32.64 43.16 11.76
N ALA A 176 -33.24 42.58 10.71
CA ALA A 176 -34.64 42.80 10.36
C ALA A 176 -35.64 42.27 11.41
N LYS A 177 -35.26 41.24 12.18
CA LYS A 177 -36.04 40.76 13.33
C LYS A 177 -35.88 41.66 14.56
N GLY A 178 -34.69 42.21 14.77
CA GLY A 178 -34.41 43.15 15.86
C GLY A 178 -35.13 44.50 15.71
N THR A 179 -35.34 44.99 14.49
CA THR A 179 -36.04 46.26 14.22
C THR A 179 -37.57 46.15 14.23
N LYS A 180 -38.14 44.94 14.35
CA LYS A 180 -39.59 44.69 14.38
C LYS A 180 -40.15 44.49 15.80
N LYS A 181 -39.37 44.77 16.83
CA LYS A 181 -39.81 44.89 18.23
C LYS A 181 -39.79 46.35 18.64
#